data_AF-A0A078M886-F1
#
_entry.id   AF-A0A078M886-F1
#
_cell.length_a   1.000
_cell.length_b   1.000
_cell.length_c   1.000
_cell.angle_alpha   90.00
_cell.angle_beta   90.00
_cell.angle_gamma   90.00
#
_symmetry.space_group_name_H-M   'P 1'
#
loop_
_entity.id
_entity.type
_entity.pdbx_description
1 polymer ?
#
loop_
_entity_poly.entity_id
_entity_poly.type
_entity_poly.pdbx_seq_one_letter_code
_entity_poly.pdbx_strand_id
1 'polypeptide(L)'
;MDNTSTHLWKDWRLHLVVIGIVIITELIGTHEIPVGAGAILLLPMLYAVIIGLGTFFTPLINKKQSKKAETLVFMSVTLLIAKFGVQAGPALP
;
A
#
# COMPACT_ATOMS: atom_id res chain seq x y z
N MET A 1 20.38 26.85 6.04
CA MET A 1 20.93 26.06 7.17
C MET A 1 19.76 25.39 7.85
N ASP A 2 19.27 24.39 7.14
CA ASP A 2 18.02 23.68 7.27
C ASP A 2 18.34 22.49 8.16
N ASN A 3 17.97 22.67 9.43
CA ASN A 3 18.12 21.77 10.57
C ASN A 3 17.40 20.44 10.32
N THR A 4 18.04 19.60 9.50
CA THR A 4 17.64 18.24 9.18
C THR A 4 18.25 17.29 10.22
N SER A 5 17.74 17.35 11.45
CA SER A 5 18.16 16.45 12.53
C SER A 5 16.91 15.83 13.15
N THR A 6 16.77 14.50 13.03
CA THR A 6 15.83 13.62 13.77
C THR A 6 14.33 13.72 13.41
N HIS A 7 13.90 13.12 12.29
CA HIS A 7 12.45 13.03 11.99
C HIS A 7 11.95 11.66 11.50
N LEU A 8 12.78 10.61 11.54
CA LEU A 8 12.34 9.22 11.26
C LEU A 8 11.35 8.70 12.31
N TRP A 9 11.49 9.14 13.57
CA TRP A 9 10.62 8.72 14.68
C TRP A 9 9.21 9.34 14.65
N LYS A 10 9.01 10.46 13.95
CA LYS A 10 7.69 11.10 13.87
C LYS A 10 6.79 10.48 12.79
N ASP A 11 7.38 9.73 11.86
CA ASP A 11 6.66 9.02 10.80
C ASP A 11 6.06 7.68 11.30
N TRP A 12 6.41 7.24 12.51
CA TRP A 12 5.82 6.07 13.18
C TRP A 12 4.29 6.17 13.32
N ARG A 13 3.74 7.38 13.54
CA ARG A 13 2.29 7.57 13.63
C ARG A 13 1.58 7.23 12.32
N LEU A 14 2.19 7.57 11.18
CA LEU A 14 1.64 7.24 9.87
C LEU A 14 1.76 5.74 9.59
N HIS A 15 2.91 5.16 9.93
CA HIS A 15 3.13 3.72 9.77
C HIS A 15 2.15 2.89 10.63
N LEU A 16 1.90 3.31 11.88
CA LEU A 16 0.90 2.70 12.76
C LEU A 16 -0.53 2.80 12.21
N VAL A 17 -0.91 3.95 11.64
CA VAL A 17 -2.24 4.15 11.06
C VAL A 17 -2.43 3.23 9.86
N VAL A 18 -1.44 3.13 8.98
CA VAL A 18 -1.49 2.24 7.81
C VAL A 18 -1.54 0.77 8.25
N ILE A 19 -0.70 0.37 9.21
CA ILE A 19 -0.72 -0.99 9.78
C ILE A 19 -2.08 -1.30 10.41
N GLY A 20 -2.66 -0.35 11.15
CA GLY A 20 -3.98 -0.51 11.75
C GLY A 20 -5.08 -0.73 10.71
N ILE A 21 -5.07 0.06 9.62
CA ILE A 21 -6.01 -0.12 8.50
C ILE A 21 -5.82 -1.50 7.88
N VAL A 22 -4.58 -1.90 7.57
CA VAL A 22 -4.28 -3.20 6.96
C VAL A 22 -4.77 -4.34 7.85
N ILE A 23 -4.46 -4.34 9.14
CA ILE A 23 -4.91 -5.38 10.08
C ILE A 23 -6.44 -5.46 10.12
N ILE A 24 -7.14 -4.33 10.22
CA ILE A 24 -8.61 -4.31 10.24
C ILE A 24 -9.17 -4.89 8.93
N THR A 25 -8.62 -4.49 7.79
CA THR A 25 -9.07 -5.02 6.49
C THR A 25 -8.75 -6.49 6.29
N GLU A 26 -7.61 -6.96 6.79
CA GLU A 26 -7.21 -8.36 6.68
C GLU A 26 -8.06 -9.26 7.57
N LEU A 27 -8.45 -8.78 8.75
CA LEU A 27 -9.40 -9.46 9.64
C LEU A 27 -10.80 -9.60 9.03
N ILE A 28 -11.24 -8.63 8.22
CA ILE A 28 -12.53 -8.72 7.51
C ILE A 28 -12.50 -9.82 6.44
N GLY A 29 -11.33 -10.08 5.85
CA GLY A 29 -11.16 -11.13 4.84
C GLY A 29 -11.72 -10.74 3.47
N THR A 30 -11.73 -11.71 2.56
CA THR A 30 -12.22 -11.54 1.19
C THR A 30 -13.74 -11.44 1.19
N HIS A 31 -14.28 -10.35 0.64
CA HIS A 31 -15.71 -10.22 0.42
C HIS A 31 -16.06 -10.61 -1.01
N GLU A 32 -16.83 -11.68 -1.17
CA GLU A 32 -17.27 -12.17 -2.48
C GLU A 32 -18.64 -11.58 -2.78
N ILE A 33 -18.72 -10.66 -3.74
CA ILE A 33 -19.99 -10.16 -4.26
C ILE A 33 -20.26 -10.92 -5.56
N PRO A 34 -21.23 -11.85 -5.60
CA PRO A 34 -21.61 -12.51 -6.84
C PRO A 34 -22.28 -11.48 -7.77
N VAL A 35 -21.71 -11.26 -8.94
CA VAL A 35 -22.23 -10.35 -9.97
C VAL A 35 -22.47 -11.15 -11.25
N GLY A 36 -23.67 -11.73 -11.37
CA GLY A 36 -24.06 -12.53 -12.53
C GLY A 36 -23.23 -13.82 -12.66
N ALA A 37 -22.58 -14.02 -13.82
CA ALA A 37 -21.77 -15.23 -14.10
C ALA A 37 -20.36 -15.21 -13.48
N GLY A 38 -19.99 -14.15 -12.76
CA GLY A 38 -18.71 -14.03 -12.06
C GLY A 38 -18.89 -13.52 -10.63
N ALA A 39 -17.88 -13.69 -9.79
CA ALA A 39 -17.81 -13.09 -8.46
C ALA A 39 -16.73 -12.01 -8.44
N ILE A 40 -17.08 -10.81 -7.98
CA ILE A 40 -16.08 -9.79 -7.65
C ILE A 40 -15.54 -10.15 -6.27
N LEU A 41 -14.31 -10.67 -6.24
CA LEU A 41 -13.57 -10.86 -5.01
C LEU A 41 -12.94 -9.53 -4.61
N LEU A 42 -13.50 -8.89 -3.58
CA LEU A 42 -12.85 -7.77 -2.91
C LEU A 42 -11.81 -8.35 -1.96
N LEU A 43 -10.58 -8.43 -2.46
CA LEU A 43 -9.44 -8.83 -1.63
C LEU A 43 -9.22 -7.76 -0.54
N PRO A 44 -8.87 -8.16 0.69
CA PRO A 44 -8.57 -7.25 1.80
C PRO A 44 -7.64 -6.10 1.42
N MET A 45 -6.59 -6.41 0.66
CA MET A 45 -5.61 -5.46 0.17
C MET A 45 -6.21 -4.39 -0.76
N LEU A 46 -7.17 -4.78 -1.62
CA LEU A 46 -7.81 -3.86 -2.56
C LEU A 46 -8.69 -2.85 -1.81
N TYR A 47 -9.46 -3.31 -0.83
CA TYR A 47 -10.26 -2.43 0.03
C TYR A 47 -9.39 -1.52 0.91
N ALA A 48 -8.28 -2.03 1.45
CA ALA A 48 -7.31 -1.25 2.22
C ALA A 48 -6.76 -0.06 1.44
N VAL A 49 -6.47 -0.24 0.14
CA VAL A 49 -5.99 0.84 -0.74
C VAL A 49 -7.06 1.93 -0.92
N ILE A 50 -8.32 1.55 -1.11
CA ILE A 50 -9.42 2.50 -1.27
C ILE A 50 -9.64 3.32 0.01
N ILE A 51 -9.63 2.67 1.18
CA ILE A 51 -9.73 3.37 2.47
C ILE A 51 -8.51 4.27 2.72
N GLY A 52 -7.31 3.78 2.41
CA GLY A 52 -6.07 4.53 2.55
C GLY A 52 -6.06 5.81 1.69
N LEU A 53 -6.56 5.72 0.47
CA LEU A 53 -6.77 6.86 -0.44
C LEU A 53 -7.79 7.86 0.13
N GLY A 54 -8.89 7.38 0.72
CA GLY A 54 -9.85 8.27 1.41
C GLY A 54 -9.23 8.98 2.61
N THR A 55 -8.39 8.28 3.36
CA THR A 55 -7.68 8.84 4.54
C THR A 55 -6.64 9.88 4.13
N PHE A 56 -6.07 9.77 2.92
CA PHE A 56 -5.09 10.73 2.38
C PHE A 56 -5.63 12.16 2.21
N PHE A 57 -6.94 12.33 2.03
CA PHE A 57 -7.59 13.65 1.95
C PHE A 57 -7.75 14.34 3.31
N THR A 58 -7.53 13.63 4.42
CA THR A 58 -7.61 14.19 5.77
C THR A 58 -6.28 14.86 6.13
N PRO A 59 -6.24 16.04 6.78
CA PRO A 59 -4.99 16.76 7.13
C PRO A 59 -4.06 16.03 8.13
N LEU A 60 -4.37 14.78 8.46
CA LEU A 60 -3.55 13.90 9.29
C LEU A 60 -2.26 13.46 8.60
N ILE A 61 -2.20 13.50 7.26
CA ILE A 61 -1.04 13.05 6.46
C ILE A 61 -0.21 14.23 5.97
N ASN A 62 1.08 14.23 6.30
CA ASN A 62 2.02 15.25 5.84
C ASN A 62 2.40 15.00 4.37
N LYS A 63 2.12 15.97 3.48
CA LYS A 63 2.38 15.89 2.03
C LYS A 63 3.82 15.49 1.68
N LYS A 64 4.81 15.97 2.46
CA LYS A 64 6.24 15.65 2.22
C LYS A 64 6.55 14.18 2.48
N GLN A 65 5.88 13.56 3.45
CA GLN A 65 6.07 12.15 3.79
C GLN A 65 5.36 11.23 2.81
N SER A 66 4.16 11.60 2.37
CA SER A 66 3.46 10.82 1.35
C SER A 66 4.23 10.72 0.05
N LYS A 67 4.90 11.82 -0.38
CA LYS A 67 5.70 11.80 -1.61
C LYS A 67 6.92 10.88 -1.53
N LYS A 68 7.55 10.79 -0.36
CA LYS A 68 8.64 9.83 -0.11
C LYS A 68 8.13 8.39 -0.09
N ALA A 69 7.02 8.15 0.61
CA ALA A 69 6.39 6.83 0.68
C ALA A 69 5.96 6.33 -0.71
N GLU A 70 5.37 7.20 -1.53
CA GLU A 70 4.99 6.91 -2.91
C GLU A 70 6.20 6.44 -3.75
N THR A 71 7.31 7.17 -3.68
CA THR A 71 8.53 6.80 -4.41
C THR A 71 9.09 5.46 -3.92
N LEU A 72 9.08 5.20 -2.62
CA LEU A 72 9.51 3.92 -2.05
C LEU A 72 8.61 2.74 -2.48
N VAL A 73 7.30 2.95 -2.54
CA VAL A 73 6.34 1.95 -3.04
C VAL A 73 6.60 1.67 -4.52
N PHE A 74 6.75 2.71 -5.35
CA PHE A 74 7.06 2.54 -6.77
C PHE A 74 8.37 1.78 -7.01
N MET A 75 9.44 2.11 -6.27
CA MET A 75 10.71 1.38 -6.37
C MET A 75 10.56 -0.09 -5.98
N SER A 76 9.80 -0.37 -4.91
CA SER A 76 9.56 -1.74 -4.45
C SER A 76 8.76 -2.56 -5.48
N VAL A 77 7.69 -2.00 -6.03
CA VAL A 77 6.87 -2.66 -7.06
C VAL A 77 7.68 -2.90 -8.33
N THR A 78 8.48 -1.92 -8.76
CA THR A 78 9.36 -2.07 -9.94
C THR A 78 10.38 -3.20 -9.73
N LEU A 79 11.00 -3.27 -8.55
CA LEU A 79 11.91 -4.36 -8.19
C LEU A 79 11.20 -5.72 -8.17
N LEU A 80 9.97 -5.79 -7.66
CA LEU A 80 9.18 -7.02 -7.67
C LEU A 80 8.86 -7.46 -9.10
N ILE A 81 8.40 -6.56 -9.97
CA ILE A 81 8.14 -6.85 -11.38
C ILE A 81 9.42 -7.35 -12.06
N ALA A 82 10.56 -6.69 -11.83
CA ALA A 82 11.84 -7.14 -12.36
C ALA A 82 12.21 -8.55 -11.88
N LYS A 83 12.02 -8.84 -10.58
CA LYS A 83 12.25 -10.17 -10.01
C LYS A 83 11.35 -11.24 -10.64
N PHE A 84 10.05 -10.96 -10.79
CA PHE A 84 9.12 -11.88 -11.44
C PHE A 84 9.45 -12.07 -12.92
N GLY A 85 9.85 -11.01 -13.62
CA GLY A 85 10.30 -11.08 -15.01
C GLY A 85 11.52 -11.97 -15.21
N VAL A 86 12.56 -11.83 -14.36
CA VAL A 86 13.76 -12.68 -14.40
C VAL A 86 13.46 -14.13 -14.00
N GLN A 87 12.48 -14.37 -13.12
CA GLN A 87 12.08 -15.71 -12.74
C GLN A 87 11.23 -16.40 -13.82
N ALA A 88 10.36 -15.65 -14.51
CA ALA A 88 9.52 -16.17 -15.59
C ALA A 88 10.28 -16.35 -16.91
N GLY A 89 11.30 -15.53 -17.18
CA GLY A 89 12.08 -15.59 -18.42
C GLY A 89 12.67 -16.98 -18.75
N PRO A 90 13.35 -17.66 -17.81
CA PRO A 90 13.84 -19.03 -18.00
C PRO A 90 12.74 -20.10 -18.06
N ALA A 91 11.52 -19.77 -17.65
CA ALA A 91 10.36 -20.67 -17.66
C ALA A 91 9.54 -20.58 -18.96
N LEU A 92 9.97 -19.72 -19.90
CA LEU A 92 9.45 -19.70 -21.27
C LEU A 92 10.15 -20.82 -22.07
N PRO A 93 9.42 -21.71 -22.75
CA PRO A 93 10.00 -22.78 -23.58
C PRO A 93 10.74 -22.23 -24.81
#